data_AF-A0A1Q7DMH9-F1
#
_entry.id   AF-A0A1Q7DMH9-F1
#
_cell.length_a   1.000
_cell.length_b   1.000
_cell.length_c   1.000
_cell.angle_alpha   90.00
_cell.angle_beta   90.00
_cell.angle_gamma   90.00
#
_symmetry.space_group_name_H-M   'P 1'
#
loop_
_entity.id
_entity.type
_entity.pdbx_description
1 polymer ?
#
loop_
_entity_poly.entity_id
_entity_poly.type
_entity_poly.pdbx_seq_one_letter_code
_entity_poly.pdbx_strand_id
1 'polypeptide(L)'
;MVNTNTLALLGEQLDLGSYLYLGKGIAKGGGRNLKSLLANAFEAVLGAVFLDAGYDAAYHYYLDRYRSVPSPLRDENFKGRLQQVAQERFGETPVYDSEGARVGSRREYTSVVFAGAEPLGTGHGASKQEAEQEAAHAALDSLVGSVTEMPAAKPAKTRTRRAPRRKREGSPSVAEPSPAEVVPLHAAPEGREPQVAETRSRQFGEPID
;
A
#
# COMPACT_ATOMS: atom_id res chain seq x y z
N MET A 1 9.36 13.82 -14.01
CA MET A 1 8.35 12.96 -13.36
C MET A 1 7.50 13.86 -12.48
N VAL A 2 6.17 13.80 -12.63
CA VAL A 2 5.24 14.76 -12.01
C VAL A 2 4.59 14.11 -10.79
N ASN A 3 4.86 14.64 -9.60
CA ASN A 3 4.20 14.24 -8.35
C ASN A 3 3.99 15.50 -7.50
N THR A 4 2.84 15.60 -6.83
CA THR A 4 2.44 16.67 -5.92
C THR A 4 3.57 17.11 -4.98
N ASN A 5 4.34 16.19 -4.40
CA ASN A 5 5.42 16.56 -3.48
C ASN A 5 6.55 17.33 -4.18
N THR A 6 6.93 16.91 -5.39
CA THR A 6 7.96 17.62 -6.17
C THR A 6 7.44 18.97 -6.64
N LEU A 7 6.22 19.03 -7.17
CA LEU A 7 5.65 20.28 -7.67
C LEU A 7 5.39 21.28 -6.55
N ALA A 8 4.95 20.82 -5.38
CA ALA A 8 4.80 21.65 -4.20
C ALA A 8 6.13 22.28 -3.80
N LEU A 9 7.22 21.49 -3.76
CA LEU A 9 8.55 22.01 -3.45
C LEU A 9 9.01 23.07 -4.46
N LEU A 10 8.77 22.84 -5.76
CA LEU A 10 9.06 23.86 -6.79
C LEU A 10 8.21 25.12 -6.60
N GLY A 11 6.94 24.98 -6.20
CA GLY A 11 6.07 26.09 -5.86
C GLY A 11 6.55 26.87 -4.63
N GLU A 12 7.08 26.18 -3.61
CA GLU A 12 7.68 26.80 -2.41
C GLU A 12 8.95 27.58 -2.77
N GLN A 13 9.82 27.03 -3.62
CA GLN A 13 11.04 27.70 -4.09
C GLN A 13 10.74 29.01 -4.84
N LEU A 14 9.58 29.09 -5.48
CA LEU A 14 9.09 30.28 -6.19
C LEU A 14 8.21 31.19 -5.31
N ASP A 15 8.02 30.87 -4.02
CA ASP A 15 7.13 31.57 -3.10
C ASP A 15 5.69 31.72 -3.64
N LEU A 16 5.20 30.74 -4.41
CA LEU A 16 3.88 30.83 -5.07
C LEU A 16 2.73 31.03 -4.07
N GLY A 17 2.87 30.49 -2.86
CA GLY A 17 1.88 30.64 -1.79
C GLY A 17 1.54 32.09 -1.46
N SER A 18 2.53 32.99 -1.56
CA SER A 18 2.36 34.43 -1.30
C SER A 18 1.57 35.15 -2.39
N TYR A 19 1.58 34.62 -3.62
CA TYR A 19 0.85 35.18 -4.77
C TYR A 19 -0.56 34.60 -4.94
N LEU A 20 -0.92 33.55 -4.20
CA LEU A 20 -2.24 32.94 -4.30
C LEU A 20 -3.34 33.83 -3.74
N TYR A 21 -4.36 34.09 -4.57
CA TYR A 21 -5.63 34.67 -4.14
C TYR A 21 -6.49 33.59 -3.49
N LEU A 22 -6.56 33.63 -2.16
CA LEU A 22 -7.28 32.63 -1.36
C LEU A 22 -8.47 33.24 -0.62
N GLY A 23 -9.55 32.48 -0.52
CA GLY A 23 -10.66 32.81 0.37
C GLY A 23 -10.19 32.93 1.83
N LYS A 24 -10.79 33.85 2.60
CA LYS A 24 -10.36 34.18 3.98
C LYS A 24 -10.23 32.95 4.89
N GLY A 25 -11.11 31.96 4.76
CA GLY A 25 -11.06 30.72 5.55
C GLY A 25 -9.84 29.85 5.23
N ILE A 26 -9.54 29.66 3.93
CA ILE A 26 -8.40 28.87 3.47
C ILE A 26 -7.08 29.55 3.84
N ALA A 27 -7.00 30.88 3.68
CA ALA A 27 -5.82 31.64 4.05
C ALA A 27 -5.53 31.54 5.56
N LYS A 28 -6.55 31.67 6.42
CA LYS A 28 -6.42 31.50 7.88
C LYS A 28 -6.05 30.07 8.27
N GLY A 29 -6.52 29.08 7.52
CA GLY A 29 -6.21 27.66 7.73
C GLY A 29 -4.84 27.22 7.22
N GLY A 30 -3.93 28.15 6.87
CA GLY A 30 -2.58 27.80 6.39
C GLY A 30 -2.53 27.37 4.92
N GLY A 31 -3.57 27.65 4.12
CA GLY A 31 -3.66 27.20 2.72
C GLY A 31 -2.53 27.67 1.82
N ARG A 32 -1.83 28.76 2.16
CA ARG A 32 -0.63 29.22 1.42
C ARG A 32 0.52 28.22 1.43
N ASN A 33 0.58 27.37 2.46
CA ASN A 33 1.61 26.35 2.62
C ASN A 33 1.07 24.94 2.31
N LEU A 34 -0.16 24.84 1.81
CA LEU A 34 -0.77 23.55 1.52
C LEU A 34 -0.16 22.98 0.24
N LYS A 35 0.52 21.83 0.35
CA LYS A 35 1.24 21.20 -0.76
C LYS A 35 0.41 21.03 -2.03
N SER A 36 -0.86 20.62 -1.90
CA SER A 36 -1.74 20.46 -3.07
C SER A 36 -2.01 21.80 -3.77
N LEU A 37 -2.13 22.89 -3.03
CA LEU A 37 -2.36 24.23 -3.58
C LEU A 37 -1.10 24.76 -4.28
N LEU A 38 0.06 24.53 -3.67
CA LEU A 38 1.36 24.91 -4.25
C LEU A 38 1.67 24.12 -5.52
N ALA A 39 1.38 22.81 -5.53
CA ALA A 39 1.52 21.98 -6.72
C ALA A 39 0.60 22.47 -7.86
N ASN A 40 -0.68 22.72 -7.56
CA ASN A 40 -1.63 23.24 -8.54
C ASN A 40 -1.21 24.63 -9.06
N ALA A 41 -0.69 25.50 -8.18
CA ALA A 41 -0.20 26.82 -8.56
C ALA A 41 0.99 26.70 -9.54
N PHE A 42 1.92 25.79 -9.27
CA PHE A 42 3.04 25.55 -10.15
C PHE A 42 2.59 25.02 -11.53
N GLU A 43 1.65 24.09 -11.58
CA GLU A 43 1.06 23.60 -12.84
C GLU A 43 0.35 24.73 -13.61
N ALA A 44 -0.37 25.60 -12.91
CA ALA A 44 -1.03 26.75 -13.54
C ALA A 44 0.00 27.72 -14.15
N VAL A 45 1.12 27.99 -13.47
CA VAL A 45 2.23 28.78 -14.02
C VAL A 45 2.83 28.11 -15.24
N LEU A 46 3.07 26.79 -15.18
CA LEU A 46 3.60 26.04 -16.31
C LEU A 46 2.66 26.07 -17.51
N GLY A 47 1.35 25.96 -17.27
CA GLY A 47 0.31 26.14 -18.28
C GLY A 47 0.29 27.54 -18.89
N ALA A 48 0.48 28.58 -18.07
CA ALA A 48 0.60 29.95 -18.57
C ALA A 48 1.83 30.14 -19.47
N VAL A 49 3.00 29.60 -19.07
CA VAL A 49 4.22 29.61 -19.90
C VAL A 49 4.00 28.85 -21.20
N PHE A 50 3.32 27.71 -21.16
CA PHE A 50 3.00 26.94 -22.36
C PHE A 50 2.11 27.73 -23.33
N LEU A 51 1.09 28.42 -22.81
CA LEU A 51 0.17 29.21 -23.63
C LEU A 51 0.84 30.48 -24.20
N ASP A 52 1.76 31.08 -23.46
CA ASP A 52 2.45 32.32 -23.85
C ASP A 52 3.64 32.09 -24.79
N ALA A 53 4.47 31.09 -24.49
CA ALA A 53 5.77 30.87 -25.15
C ALA A 53 5.92 29.49 -25.81
N GLY A 54 4.89 28.65 -25.76
CA GLY A 54 4.87 27.33 -26.39
C GLY A 54 5.57 26.22 -25.59
N TYR A 55 5.61 25.03 -26.19
CA TYR A 55 6.07 23.81 -25.55
C TYR A 55 7.54 23.87 -25.11
N ASP A 56 8.45 24.27 -25.99
CA ASP A 56 9.89 24.23 -25.71
C ASP A 56 10.25 25.13 -24.52
N ALA A 57 9.67 26.33 -24.46
CA ALA A 57 9.85 27.25 -23.35
C ALA A 57 9.35 26.65 -22.02
N ALA A 58 8.14 26.08 -22.01
CA ALA A 58 7.59 25.42 -20.83
C ALA A 58 8.42 24.20 -20.40
N TYR A 59 8.87 23.39 -21.36
CA TYR A 59 9.69 22.21 -21.12
C TYR A 59 11.03 22.57 -20.47
N HIS A 60 11.76 23.54 -21.04
CA HIS A 60 13.02 24.00 -20.47
C HIS A 60 12.83 24.68 -19.11
N TYR A 61 11.78 25.50 -18.97
CA TYR A 61 11.44 26.14 -17.71
C TYR A 61 11.25 25.13 -16.57
N TYR A 62 10.50 24.05 -16.84
CA TYR A 62 10.30 22.95 -15.89
C TYR A 62 11.60 22.19 -15.63
N LEU A 63 12.33 21.81 -16.69
CA LEU A 63 13.50 20.94 -16.57
C LEU A 63 14.62 21.58 -15.76
N ASP A 64 14.88 22.87 -15.96
CA ASP A 64 15.92 23.60 -15.24
C ASP A 64 15.62 23.68 -13.73
N ARG A 65 14.33 23.84 -13.38
CA ARG A 65 13.87 23.83 -11.98
C ARG A 65 13.90 22.44 -11.39
N TYR A 66 13.42 21.45 -12.12
CA TYR A 66 13.43 20.07 -11.66
C TYR A 66 14.85 19.59 -11.33
N ARG A 67 15.85 20.00 -12.11
CA ARG A 67 17.28 19.70 -11.84
C ARG A 67 17.82 20.33 -10.56
N SER A 68 17.25 21.45 -10.11
CA SER A 68 17.63 22.09 -8.84
C SER A 68 17.04 21.40 -7.60
N VAL A 69 16.16 20.42 -7.78
CA VAL A 69 15.59 19.66 -6.66
C VAL A 69 16.63 18.63 -6.18
N PRO A 70 17.11 18.73 -4.91
CA PRO A 70 18.15 17.84 -4.39
C PRO A 70 17.63 16.41 -4.28
N SER A 71 18.06 15.57 -5.23
CA SER A 71 17.49 14.25 -5.55
C SER A 71 16.00 14.37 -5.92
N PRO A 72 15.50 13.66 -6.94
CA PRO A 72 14.05 13.46 -6.99
C PRO A 72 13.67 12.91 -5.63
N LEU A 73 12.72 13.55 -4.94
CA LEU A 73 11.87 12.87 -3.97
C LEU A 73 11.50 11.58 -4.68
N ARG A 74 12.15 10.46 -4.28
CA ARG A 74 12.08 9.19 -5.00
C ARG A 74 10.60 8.98 -5.30
N ASP A 75 10.29 8.58 -6.54
CA ASP A 75 8.92 8.23 -6.85
C ASP A 75 8.49 7.19 -5.83
N GLU A 76 7.65 7.60 -4.89
CA GLU A 76 7.05 6.70 -3.91
C GLU A 76 6.09 5.76 -4.61
N ASN A 77 5.99 5.76 -5.95
CA ASN A 77 5.29 4.76 -6.73
C ASN A 77 6.04 3.42 -6.78
N PHE A 78 6.46 2.92 -5.61
CA PHE A 78 7.09 1.60 -5.48
C PHE A 78 6.13 0.50 -5.91
N LYS A 79 4.81 0.66 -5.68
CA LYS A 79 3.78 -0.25 -6.21
C LYS A 79 3.80 -0.36 -7.74
N GLY A 80 3.77 0.77 -8.44
CA GLY A 80 3.79 0.76 -9.91
C GLY A 80 5.08 0.19 -10.47
N ARG A 81 6.23 0.53 -9.86
CA ARG A 81 7.53 -0.06 -10.22
C ARG A 81 7.57 -1.57 -9.96
N LEU A 82 7.06 -2.02 -8.81
CA LEU A 82 6.99 -3.43 -8.47
C LEU A 82 6.07 -4.19 -9.42
N GLN A 83 4.96 -3.60 -9.84
CA GLN A 83 4.06 -4.21 -10.82
C GLN A 83 4.77 -4.47 -12.15
N GLN A 84 5.55 -3.51 -12.65
CA GLN A 84 6.33 -3.71 -13.87
C GLN A 84 7.36 -4.83 -13.68
N VAL A 85 8.15 -4.78 -12.59
CA VAL A 85 9.18 -5.79 -12.31
C VAL A 85 8.59 -7.19 -12.11
N ALA A 86 7.47 -7.30 -11.40
CA ALA A 86 6.80 -8.57 -11.15
C ALA A 86 6.18 -9.15 -12.43
N GLN A 87 5.59 -8.29 -13.27
CA GLN A 87 5.08 -8.71 -14.57
C GLN A 87 6.21 -9.19 -15.49
N GLU A 88 7.38 -8.53 -15.46
CA GLU A 88 8.56 -8.92 -16.24
C GLU A 88 9.22 -10.22 -15.74
N ARG A 89 9.36 -10.39 -14.41
CA ARG A 89 10.10 -11.52 -13.82
C ARG A 89 9.24 -12.76 -13.58
N PHE A 90 7.99 -12.58 -13.18
CA PHE A 90 7.11 -13.64 -12.73
C PHE A 90 5.89 -13.82 -13.64
N GLY A 91 5.57 -12.83 -14.50
CA GLY A 91 4.35 -12.84 -15.29
C GLY A 91 3.08 -12.57 -14.46
N GLU A 92 3.24 -12.11 -13.22
CA GLU A 92 2.16 -11.95 -12.25
C GLU A 92 2.02 -10.50 -11.76
N THR A 93 0.79 -10.13 -11.38
CA THR A 93 0.51 -8.84 -10.73
C THR A 93 0.66 -8.96 -9.22
N PRO A 94 1.39 -8.06 -8.54
CA PRO A 94 1.56 -8.11 -7.10
C PRO A 94 0.24 -8.00 -6.33
N VAL A 95 0.08 -8.81 -5.29
CA VAL A 95 -1.07 -8.79 -4.37
C VAL A 95 -0.60 -8.38 -2.99
N TYR A 96 -1.39 -7.54 -2.32
CA TYR A 96 -1.10 -7.03 -0.98
C TYR A 96 -2.09 -7.62 0.01
N ASP A 97 -1.57 -8.29 1.04
CA ASP A 97 -2.32 -8.62 2.25
C ASP A 97 -1.96 -7.60 3.33
N SER A 98 -2.96 -6.91 3.85
CA SER A 98 -2.77 -5.74 4.70
C SER A 98 -3.70 -5.80 5.90
N GLU A 99 -3.11 -5.84 7.10
CA GLU A 99 -3.82 -5.80 8.37
C GLU A 99 -3.54 -4.50 9.12
N GLY A 100 -4.50 -4.10 9.96
CA GLY A 100 -4.41 -2.87 10.75
C GLY A 100 -4.73 -3.16 12.20
N ALA A 101 -3.85 -2.72 13.10
CA ALA A 101 -4.02 -2.81 14.53
C ALA A 101 -4.05 -1.40 15.16
N ARG A 102 -4.66 -1.30 16.33
CA ARG A 102 -4.61 -0.08 17.15
C ARG A 102 -3.66 -0.32 18.30
N VAL A 103 -2.60 0.47 18.37
CA VAL A 103 -1.59 0.43 19.44
C VAL A 103 -1.72 1.72 20.24
N GLY A 104 -2.40 1.64 21.39
CA GLY A 104 -2.75 2.81 22.19
C GLY A 104 -3.67 3.78 21.43
N SER A 105 -3.23 5.03 21.25
CA SER A 105 -3.96 6.05 20.49
C SER A 105 -3.67 6.05 18.99
N ARG A 106 -2.63 5.31 18.54
CA ARG A 106 -2.18 5.30 17.15
C ARG A 106 -2.70 4.07 16.39
N ARG A 107 -2.91 4.22 15.09
CA ARG A 107 -3.16 3.08 14.18
C ARG A 107 -1.85 2.70 13.51
N GLU A 108 -1.59 1.41 13.45
CA GLU A 108 -0.44 0.82 12.78
C GLU A 108 -0.96 -0.21 11.78
N TYR A 109 -0.40 -0.19 10.58
CA TYR A 109 -0.73 -1.10 9.51
C TYR A 109 0.50 -1.89 9.12
N THR A 110 0.31 -3.19 8.89
CA THR A 110 1.32 -4.08 8.34
C THR A 110 0.81 -4.59 7.01
N SER A 111 1.65 -4.54 5.98
CA SER A 111 1.32 -5.04 4.65
C SER A 111 2.41 -6.00 4.16
N VAL A 112 2.00 -7.13 3.60
CA VAL A 112 2.88 -8.10 2.95
C VAL A 112 2.51 -8.15 1.48
N VAL A 113 3.49 -8.03 0.59
CA VAL A 113 3.31 -8.11 -0.85
C VAL A 113 3.80 -9.44 -1.39
N PHE A 114 3.03 -10.01 -2.31
CA PHE A 114 3.27 -11.30 -2.94
C PHE A 114 3.26 -11.15 -4.47
N ALA A 115 4.09 -11.93 -5.16
CA ALA A 115 3.86 -12.31 -6.55
C ALA A 115 4.07 -13.83 -6.60
N GLY A 116 2.98 -14.57 -6.82
CA GLY A 116 2.93 -16.01 -6.59
C GLY A 116 2.68 -16.37 -5.13
N ALA A 117 3.21 -17.52 -4.71
CA ALA A 117 2.98 -18.07 -3.37
C ALA A 117 3.91 -17.51 -2.29
N GLU A 118 5.05 -16.92 -2.68
CA GLU A 118 6.07 -16.46 -1.75
C GLU A 118 5.97 -14.95 -1.48
N PRO A 119 6.15 -14.50 -0.21
CA PRO A 119 6.18 -13.09 0.12
C PRO A 119 7.43 -12.44 -0.48
N LEU A 120 7.25 -11.31 -1.17
CA LEU A 120 8.32 -10.52 -1.74
C LEU A 120 8.82 -9.43 -0.79
N GLY A 121 7.96 -8.89 0.08
CA GLY A 121 8.33 -7.83 1.01
C GLY A 121 7.24 -7.53 2.04
N THR A 122 7.65 -6.92 3.15
CA THR A 122 6.75 -6.51 4.24
C THR A 122 7.02 -5.05 4.59
N GLY A 123 5.97 -4.28 4.81
CA GLY A 123 6.02 -2.87 5.14
C GLY A 123 5.08 -2.49 6.27
N HIS A 124 5.40 -1.37 6.93
CA HIS A 124 4.64 -0.85 8.06
C HIS A 124 4.32 0.63 7.85
N GLY A 125 3.18 1.11 8.34
CA GLY A 125 2.79 2.51 8.19
C GLY A 125 1.67 2.95 9.13
N ALA A 126 1.47 4.26 9.24
CA ALA A 126 0.34 4.85 9.98
C ALA A 126 -0.97 4.76 9.18
N SER A 127 -0.89 4.46 7.90
CA SER A 127 -2.03 4.17 7.03
C SER A 127 -1.80 2.89 6.21
N LYS A 128 -2.89 2.29 5.73
CA LYS A 128 -2.84 1.13 4.84
C LYS A 128 -2.00 1.41 3.57
N GLN A 129 -2.17 2.60 2.99
CA GLN A 129 -1.45 3.01 1.78
C GLN A 129 0.06 3.12 2.01
N GLU A 130 0.46 3.68 3.15
CA GLU A 130 1.86 3.82 3.55
C GLU A 130 2.52 2.46 3.77
N ALA A 131 1.84 1.56 4.52
CA ALA A 131 2.33 0.19 4.74
C ALA A 131 2.52 -0.58 3.43
N GLU A 132 1.58 -0.46 2.49
CA GLU A 132 1.67 -1.11 1.18
C GLU A 132 2.78 -0.52 0.29
N GLN A 133 3.07 0.79 0.38
CA GLN A 133 4.21 1.38 -0.34
C GLN A 133 5.54 0.91 0.23
N GLU A 134 5.66 0.84 1.55
CA GLU A 134 6.85 0.32 2.21
C GLU A 134 7.09 -1.16 1.88
N ALA A 135 6.02 -1.97 1.82
CA ALA A 135 6.12 -3.37 1.40
C ALA A 135 6.62 -3.50 -0.03
N ALA A 136 6.14 -2.62 -0.93
CA ALA A 136 6.59 -2.58 -2.31
C ALA A 136 8.06 -2.16 -2.44
N HIS A 137 8.50 -1.21 -1.60
CA HIS A 137 9.89 -0.78 -1.52
C HIS A 137 10.80 -1.94 -1.08
N ALA A 138 10.46 -2.62 0.02
CA ALA A 138 11.20 -3.77 0.53
C ALA A 138 11.30 -4.92 -0.50
N ALA A 139 10.21 -5.15 -1.25
CA ALA A 139 10.21 -6.14 -2.33
C ALA A 139 11.15 -5.77 -3.47
N LEU A 140 11.11 -4.50 -3.92
CA LEU A 140 12.01 -4.01 -4.96
C LEU A 140 13.49 -4.13 -4.53
N ASP A 141 13.82 -3.77 -3.30
CA ASP A 141 15.18 -3.89 -2.76
C ASP A 141 15.65 -5.36 -2.75
N SER A 142 14.78 -6.28 -2.35
CA SER A 142 15.08 -7.73 -2.35
C SER A 142 15.28 -8.28 -3.77
N LEU A 143 14.49 -7.83 -4.73
CA LEU A 143 14.59 -8.24 -6.14
C LEU A 143 15.82 -7.65 -6.85
N VAL A 144 16.32 -6.50 -6.39
CA VAL A 144 17.58 -5.89 -6.88
C VAL A 144 18.80 -6.53 -6.19
N GLY A 145 18.69 -6.91 -4.92
CA GLY A 145 19.77 -7.57 -4.16
C GLY A 145 20.07 -9.03 -4.56
N SER A 146 19.14 -9.70 -5.25
CA SER A 146 19.26 -11.12 -5.64
C SER A 146 20.16 -11.41 -6.86
N VAL A 147 20.97 -10.46 -7.32
CA VAL A 147 22.00 -10.71 -8.36
C VAL A 147 23.25 -11.41 -7.80
N THR A 148 23.31 -11.69 -6.50
CA THR A 148 24.43 -12.44 -5.89
C THR A 148 23.93 -13.74 -5.27
N GLU A 149 24.15 -14.84 -6.01
CA GLU A 149 24.16 -16.24 -5.58
C GLU A 149 22.88 -16.86 -4.99
N MET A 150 22.19 -17.66 -5.81
CA MET A 150 21.46 -18.84 -5.33
C MET A 150 22.35 -20.09 -5.52
N PRO A 151 22.79 -20.80 -4.45
CA PRO A 151 23.27 -22.15 -4.63
C PRO A 151 22.08 -23.08 -4.88
N ALA A 152 22.22 -23.88 -5.94
CA ALA A 152 21.24 -24.87 -6.38
C ALA A 152 20.73 -25.76 -5.23
N ALA A 153 19.40 -25.88 -5.15
CA ALA A 153 18.72 -26.84 -4.29
C ALA A 153 19.22 -28.27 -4.59
N LYS A 154 19.77 -28.94 -3.57
CA LYS A 154 20.09 -30.37 -3.66
C LYS A 154 18.80 -31.19 -3.61
N PRO A 155 18.66 -32.26 -4.42
CA PRO A 155 17.45 -33.06 -4.42
C PRO A 155 17.30 -33.85 -3.11
N ALA A 156 16.06 -33.94 -2.65
CA ALA A 156 15.67 -34.66 -1.45
C ALA A 156 16.06 -36.15 -1.52
N LYS A 157 16.77 -36.64 -0.50
CA LYS A 157 17.09 -38.06 -0.37
C LYS A 157 15.85 -38.85 0.05
N THR A 158 15.45 -39.80 -0.79
CA THR A 158 14.46 -40.84 -0.55
C THR A 158 14.78 -41.58 0.77
N ARG A 159 13.89 -41.49 1.77
CA ARG A 159 13.96 -42.35 2.97
C ARG A 159 13.36 -43.71 2.63
N THR A 160 14.24 -44.71 2.58
CA THR A 160 13.92 -46.13 2.47
C THR A 160 13.10 -46.61 3.67
N ARG A 161 12.00 -47.34 3.39
CA ARG A 161 11.14 -48.01 4.38
C ARG A 161 11.97 -49.02 5.18
N ARG A 162 11.89 -48.96 6.52
CA ARG A 162 12.47 -49.97 7.42
C ARG A 162 11.39 -51.01 7.81
N ALA A 163 11.77 -52.28 7.79
CA ALA A 163 10.97 -53.48 8.01
C ALA A 163 10.46 -53.64 9.48
N PRO A 164 9.44 -54.48 9.75
CA PRO A 164 8.73 -54.52 11.02
C PRO A 164 9.50 -55.33 12.10
N ARG A 165 9.36 -54.95 13.37
CA ARG A 165 9.90 -55.69 14.53
C ARG A 165 8.80 -56.44 15.29
N ARG A 166 9.16 -57.64 15.75
CA ARG A 166 8.38 -58.72 16.37
C ARG A 166 7.75 -58.40 17.75
N LYS A 167 6.66 -59.13 18.04
CA LYS A 167 5.90 -59.27 19.30
C LYS A 167 6.73 -59.61 20.54
N ARG A 168 6.32 -59.09 21.70
CA ARG A 168 6.44 -59.75 23.02
C ARG A 168 5.17 -59.49 23.86
N GLU A 169 4.69 -60.55 24.49
CA GLU A 169 3.52 -60.66 25.37
C GLU A 169 3.88 -60.34 26.84
N GLY A 170 2.91 -59.87 27.62
CA GLY A 170 2.94 -59.85 29.10
C GLY A 170 2.33 -58.61 29.77
N SER A 171 1.05 -58.68 30.14
CA SER A 171 0.25 -57.72 30.96
C SER A 171 0.44 -57.97 32.49
N PRO A 172 -0.30 -57.36 33.46
CA PRO A 172 -1.35 -56.31 33.40
C PRO A 172 -1.29 -55.20 34.50
N SER A 173 -2.12 -54.14 34.38
CA SER A 173 -3.18 -53.77 35.35
C SER A 173 -3.55 -52.26 35.38
N VAL A 174 -4.77 -51.98 34.87
CA VAL A 174 -5.84 -51.07 35.34
C VAL A 174 -5.60 -49.54 35.42
N ALA A 175 -6.30 -48.79 34.56
CA ALA A 175 -7.45 -47.92 34.90
C ALA A 175 -7.91 -47.09 33.68
N GLU A 176 -9.18 -47.24 33.25
CA GLU A 176 -9.84 -46.34 32.28
C GLU A 176 -10.43 -45.10 32.99
N PRO A 177 -10.61 -43.98 32.28
CA PRO A 177 -12.00 -43.55 32.08
C PRO A 177 -12.34 -42.93 30.70
N SER A 178 -13.55 -43.30 30.26
CA SER A 178 -14.63 -42.62 29.51
C SER A 178 -14.38 -41.90 28.16
N PRO A 179 -15.19 -42.20 27.12
CA PRO A 179 -15.12 -41.55 25.80
C PRO A 179 -15.77 -40.16 25.78
N ALA A 180 -15.19 -39.25 25.00
CA ALA A 180 -15.76 -37.93 24.70
C ALA A 180 -16.90 -38.05 23.66
N GLU A 181 -18.00 -37.40 23.99
CA GLU A 181 -19.29 -37.40 23.29
C GLU A 181 -19.24 -36.50 22.03
N VAL A 182 -19.78 -37.00 20.91
CA VAL A 182 -19.87 -36.29 19.63
C VAL A 182 -21.22 -35.57 19.59
N VAL A 183 -21.22 -34.24 19.55
CA VAL A 183 -22.45 -33.45 19.39
C VAL A 183 -22.68 -33.12 17.90
N PRO A 184 -23.84 -33.48 17.32
CA PRO A 184 -24.15 -33.23 15.92
C PRO A 184 -24.51 -31.77 15.61
N LEU A 185 -24.15 -31.34 14.41
CA LEU A 185 -24.45 -30.04 13.81
C LEU A 185 -25.96 -29.93 13.53
N HIS A 186 -26.69 -29.15 14.34
CA HIS A 186 -28.10 -28.85 14.07
C HIS A 186 -28.28 -27.72 13.06
N ALA A 187 -29.24 -27.96 12.18
CA ALA A 187 -29.68 -27.17 11.05
C ALA A 187 -30.21 -25.77 11.42
N ALA A 188 -30.19 -24.91 10.39
CA ALA A 188 -30.72 -23.55 10.37
C ALA A 188 -32.20 -23.46 10.76
N PRO A 189 -32.64 -22.30 11.27
CA PRO A 189 -33.99 -21.81 11.05
C PRO A 189 -33.99 -20.71 9.99
N GLU A 190 -34.79 -20.95 8.94
CA GLU A 190 -35.28 -19.97 7.98
C GLU A 190 -36.07 -18.85 8.68
N GLY A 191 -36.07 -17.66 8.07
CA GLY A 191 -37.10 -16.65 8.31
C GLY A 191 -36.62 -15.38 9.01
N ARG A 192 -36.00 -14.48 8.25
CA ARG A 192 -36.19 -13.02 8.41
C ARG A 192 -35.81 -12.31 7.12
N GLU A 193 -36.79 -11.68 6.50
CA GLU A 193 -36.67 -10.83 5.31
C GLU A 193 -35.67 -9.68 5.53
N PRO A 194 -34.88 -9.29 4.51
CA PRO A 194 -34.01 -8.13 4.62
C PRO A 194 -34.82 -6.83 4.49
N GLN A 195 -34.86 -6.04 5.56
CA GLN A 195 -35.31 -4.65 5.49
C GLN A 195 -34.26 -3.80 4.76
N VAL A 196 -34.69 -3.21 3.65
CA VAL A 196 -33.96 -2.22 2.87
C VAL A 196 -33.83 -0.93 3.69
N ALA A 197 -32.64 -0.61 4.14
CA ALA A 197 -32.36 0.67 4.78
C ALA A 197 -31.98 1.71 3.71
N GLU A 198 -32.92 2.62 3.46
CA GLU A 198 -32.80 3.75 2.56
C GLU A 198 -31.64 4.68 2.92
N THR A 199 -30.86 5.02 1.89
CA THR A 199 -30.04 6.21 1.75
C THR A 199 -30.84 7.48 2.06
N ARG A 200 -30.44 8.22 3.10
CA ARG A 200 -30.82 9.64 3.26
C ARG A 200 -29.58 10.53 3.07
N SER A 201 -29.43 10.97 1.82
CA SER A 201 -28.72 12.20 1.47
C SER A 201 -29.39 13.38 2.18
N ARG A 202 -28.61 14.21 2.89
CA ARG A 202 -29.07 15.53 3.33
C ARG A 202 -28.76 16.53 2.22
N GLN A 203 -29.80 17.04 1.60
CA GLN A 203 -29.77 18.13 0.63
C GLN A 203 -30.25 19.41 1.31
N PHE A 204 -29.53 20.48 1.01
CA PHE A 204 -29.68 21.91 1.27
C PHE A 204 -31.09 22.49 1.52
N GLY A 205 -31.12 23.50 2.40
CA GLY A 205 -31.85 24.75 2.20
C GLY A 205 -33.13 24.92 3.02
N GLU A 206 -33.08 25.72 4.09
CA GLU A 206 -34.26 26.42 4.63
C GLU A 206 -34.19 27.91 4.29
N PRO A 207 -35.33 28.56 4.00
CA PRO A 207 -35.40 30.00 3.77
C PRO A 207 -35.35 30.77 5.10
N ILE A 208 -34.77 31.96 5.06
CA ILE A 208 -34.83 32.94 6.15
C ILE A 208 -36.05 33.83 5.87
N ASP A 209 -36.99 33.89 6.80
CA ASP A 209 -38.04 34.92 6.89
C ASP A 209 -37.46 36.27 7.38
#